data_AF-A0A8T3R6V3-F1
#
_entry.id   AF-A0A8T3R6V3-F1
#
_cell.length_a   1.000
_cell.length_b   1.000
_cell.length_c   1.000
_cell.angle_alpha   90.00
_cell.angle_beta   90.00
_cell.angle_gamma   90.00
#
_symmetry.space_group_name_H-M   'P 1'
#
loop_
_entity.id
_entity.type
_entity.pdbx_description
1 polymer ?
#
loop_
_entity_poly.entity_id
_entity_poly.type
_entity_poly.pdbx_seq_one_letter_code
_entity_poly.pdbx_strand_id
1 'polypeptide(L)' 'MTRRAGASLSLLGPAPFTYDVVVVLDGARYVAHAAWPADQIKGNEPSAKLEFLPPLPALP' A
#
# COMPACT_ATOMS: atom_id res chain seq x y z
N MET A 1 12.32 18.34 -2.47
CA MET A 1 11.46 17.15 -2.64
C MET A 1 10.56 17.04 -1.42
N THR A 2 9.24 17.20 -1.57
CA THR A 2 8.30 17.10 -0.44
C THR A 2 7.84 15.65 -0.33
N ARG A 3 8.27 14.93 0.72
CA ARG A 3 7.83 13.56 1.00
C ARG A 3 6.38 13.63 1.50
N ARG A 4 5.42 13.10 0.73
CA ARG A 4 4.06 12.88 1.22
C ARG A 4 4.06 11.58 2.02
N ALA A 5 3.50 11.61 3.23
CA ALA A 5 3.24 10.40 4.00
C ALA A 5 2.20 9.53 3.27
N GLY A 6 2.35 8.20 3.36
CA GLY A 6 1.34 7.28 2.88
C GLY A 6 0.02 7.44 3.66
N ALA A 7 -1.10 7.06 3.05
CA ALA A 7 -2.39 7.08 3.73
C ALA A 7 -2.41 6.05 4.87
N SER A 8 -2.80 6.48 6.08
CA SER A 8 -2.94 5.58 7.23
C SER A 8 -4.15 4.66 7.07
N LEU A 9 -3.93 3.34 7.15
CA LEU A 9 -4.96 2.31 6.95
C LEU A 9 -6.07 2.33 7.99
N SER A 10 -5.79 2.84 9.20
CA SER A 10 -6.78 2.98 10.27
C SER A 10 -7.97 3.90 9.90
N LEU A 11 -7.85 4.68 8.82
CA LEU A 11 -8.92 5.56 8.33
C LEU A 11 -9.95 4.84 7.44
N LEU A 12 -9.71 3.59 7.03
CA LEU A 12 -10.55 2.88 6.07
C LEU A 12 -11.76 2.15 6.68
N GLY A 13 -11.88 2.12 8.01
CA GLY A 13 -13.00 1.50 8.73
C GLY A 13 -12.56 0.39 9.70
N PRO A 14 -13.52 -0.28 10.35
CA PRO A 14 -13.21 -1.36 11.28
C PRO A 14 -12.69 -2.60 10.55
N ALA A 15 -11.65 -3.22 11.10
CA ALA A 15 -11.11 -4.49 10.62
C ALA A 15 -12.10 -5.66 10.87
N PRO A 16 -12.05 -6.75 10.08
CA PRO A 16 -11.18 -6.97 8.93
C PRO A 16 -11.75 -6.38 7.63
N PHE A 17 -10.86 -5.93 6.74
CA PHE A 17 -11.25 -5.47 5.39
C PHE A 17 -10.12 -5.69 4.39
N THR A 18 -10.49 -5.73 3.11
CA THR A 18 -9.56 -5.78 1.97
C THR A 18 -9.58 -4.46 1.22
N TYR A 19 -8.46 -4.09 0.61
CA TYR A 19 -8.33 -2.86 -0.15
C TYR A 19 -7.29 -3.00 -1.26
N ASP A 20 -7.45 -2.16 -2.29
CA ASP A 20 -6.51 -2.04 -3.40
C ASP A 20 -5.67 -0.77 -3.23
N VAL A 21 -4.35 -0.91 -3.33
CA VAL A 21 -3.43 0.22 -3.45
C VAL A 21 -3.06 0.36 -4.91
N VAL A 22 -3.50 1.47 -5.52
CA VAL A 22 -3.19 1.79 -6.92
C VAL A 22 -2.15 2.90 -6.94
N VAL A 23 -0.98 2.59 -7.51
CA VAL A 23 0.07 3.57 -7.81
C VAL A 23 0.09 3.80 -9.32
N VAL A 24 0.16 5.07 -9.73
CA VAL A 24 0.28 5.44 -11.15
C VAL A 24 1.61 6.16 -11.35
N LEU A 25 2.49 5.58 -12.17
CA LEU A 25 3.79 6.15 -12.55
C LEU A 25 3.85 6.25 -14.07
N ASP A 26 4.10 7.44 -14.60
CA ASP A 26 4.17 7.70 -16.04
C ASP A 26 2.99 7.11 -16.85
N GLY A 27 1.80 7.14 -16.24
CA GLY A 27 0.56 6.59 -16.83
C GLY A 27 0.38 5.08 -16.68
N ALA A 28 1.40 4.33 -16.26
CA ALA A 28 1.30 2.91 -15.95
C ALA A 28 0.69 2.70 -14.55
N ARG A 29 -0.27 1.78 -14.44
CA ARG A 29 -0.94 1.42 -13.18
C ARG A 29 -0.29 0.20 -12.56
N TYR A 30 0.01 0.30 -11.27
CA TYR A 30 0.57 -0.75 -10.43
C TYR A 30 -0.40 -1.00 -9.30
N VAL A 31 -0.90 -2.23 -9.15
CA VAL A 31 -1.93 -2.55 -8.17
C VAL A 31 -1.39 -3.56 -7.17
N ALA A 32 -1.59 -3.29 -5.88
CA ALA A 32 -1.37 -4.25 -4.81
C ALA A 32 -2.70 -4.50 -4.08
N HIS A 33 -3.06 -5.76 -3.90
CA HIS A 33 -4.20 -6.19 -3.10
C HIS A 33 -3.72 -6.51 -1.68
N ALA A 34 -4.43 -6.03 -0.65
CA ALA A 34 -4.06 -6.26 0.74
C ALA A 34 -5.27 -6.44 1.65
N ALA A 35 -5.06 -7.13 2.77
CA ALA A 35 -6.03 -7.42 3.80
C ALA A 35 -5.53 -6.91 5.16
N TRP A 36 -6.33 -6.09 5.83
CA TRP A 36 -6.03 -5.59 7.17
C TRP A 36 -6.73 -6.41 8.25
N PRO A 37 -6.04 -6.82 9.34
CA PRO A 37 -4.61 -6.62 9.66
C PRO A 37 -3.72 -7.78 9.21
N ALA A 38 -4.21 -8.71 8.37
CA ALA A 38 -3.47 -9.91 7.97
C ALA A 38 -2.10 -9.58 7.34
N ASP A 39 -2.04 -8.51 6.54
CA ASP A 39 -0.82 -8.06 5.86
C ASP A 39 -0.08 -6.94 6.63
N GLN A 40 -0.47 -6.67 7.87
CA GLN A 40 0.18 -5.66 8.71
C GLN A 40 1.64 -6.06 9.00
N ILE A 41 2.56 -5.09 8.86
CA ILE A 41 3.96 -5.26 9.23
C ILE A 41 4.10 -5.04 10.73
N LYS A 42 4.30 -6.14 11.47
CA LYS A 42 4.51 -6.11 12.92
C LYS A 42 5.70 -5.23 13.29
N GLY A 43 5.51 -4.32 14.24
CA GLY A 43 6.53 -3.37 14.69
C GLY A 43 6.73 -2.16 13.78
N ASN A 44 5.94 -2.04 12.70
CA ASN A 44 5.92 -0.88 11.82
C ASN A 44 4.48 -0.44 11.53
N GLU A 45 3.59 -0.59 12.52
CA GLU A 45 2.20 -0.19 12.41
C GLU A 45 2.07 1.33 12.18
N PRO A 46 1.13 1.80 11.33
CA PRO A 46 0.08 1.05 10.64
C PRO A 46 0.45 0.61 9.21
N SER A 47 1.67 0.15 8.97
CA SER A 47 2.11 -0.26 7.62
C SER A 47 1.64 -1.67 7.27
N ALA A 48 1.39 -1.92 5.99
CA ALA A 48 1.12 -3.24 5.44
C ALA A 48 2.15 -3.62 4.37
N LYS A 49 2.42 -4.91 4.22
CA LYS A 49 3.23 -5.43 3.12
C LYS A 49 2.40 -5.34 1.83
N LEU A 50 2.99 -4.77 0.79
CA LEU A 50 2.34 -4.62 -0.51
C LEU A 50 3.16 -5.30 -1.58
N GLU A 51 2.50 -6.10 -2.42
CA GLU A 51 3.09 -6.73 -3.60
C GLU A 51 2.37 -6.19 -4.83
N PHE A 52 3.07 -5.33 -5.58
CA PHE A 52 2.52 -4.69 -6.76
C PHE A 52 2.65 -5.59 -7.99
N LEU A 53 1.58 -5.62 -8.80
CA LEU A 53 1.56 -6.24 -10.12
C LEU A 53 1.15 -5.18 -11.17
N PRO A 54 1.99 -4.91 -12.19
CA PRO A 54 3.39 -5.38 -12.32
C PRO A 54 4.28 -4.89 -11.15
N PRO A 55 5.49 -5.44 -10.97
CA PRO A 55 6.44 -4.91 -9.97
C PRO A 55 6.73 -3.44 -10.23
N LEU A 56 6.88 -2.65 -9.16
CA LEU A 56 7.29 -1.25 -9.28
C LEU A 56 8.67 -1.15 -9.94
N PRO A 57 8.91 -0.13 -10.78
CA PRO A 57 10.22 0.09 -11.37
C PRO A 57 11.25 0.40 -10.28
N ALA A 58 12.44 -0.18 -10.39
CA ALA A 58 13.55 0.15 -9.52
C ALA A 58 14.01 1.60 -9.78
N LEU A 59 14.45 2.30 -8.74
CA LEU A 59 15.17 3.55 -8.93
C LEU A 59 16.55 3.21 -9.54
N PRO A 60 17.04 4.01 -10.50
CA PRO A 60 18.40 3.88 -11.02
C PRO A 60 19.46 4.14 -9.94
#